data_AF-A0A0H1B640-F1
#
_entry.id   AF-A0A0H1B640-F1
#
_cell.length_a   1.000
_cell.length_b   1.000
_cell.length_c   1.000
_cell.angle_alpha   90.00
_cell.angle_beta   90.00
_cell.angle_gamma   90.00
#
_symmetry.space_group_name_H-M   'P 1'
#
loop_
_entity.id
_entity.type
_entity.pdbx_description
1 polymer ?
#
loop_
_entity_poly.entity_id
_entity_poly.type
_entity_poly.pdbx_seq_one_letter_code
_entity_poly.pdbx_strand_id
1 'polypeptide(L)'
;MWSLSILALTELLLFSSLVAALPPYMRFASMDRAAQVAITPNEKAELPNLQETTAHFPHPADLNDDDDDDPIHKPEYTFPSWDTTHLLARRLLALSTTGVLSTVYPPSSSVHKTSLEGVPIGLPDYIADCANDPSSELTDLLGPGNPLILALNIGTTFRNTKAGSNISLSIDWWYRQAQTAGETGVFGGGVVGHDTLLTRAELPRLSLLGSLVPLENLPDTTRIAAEKCFLAAHPDAEWWLPGHDDAAHRGYWAKLVVEEAFWVGGFGDRARIGWLVPETWKSVRRDGENGKQGWADVRLPGE
;
A
#
# COMPACT_ATOMS: atom_id res chain seq x y z
N MET A 1 60.71 50.96 21.61
CA MET A 1 60.18 50.11 22.70
C MET A 1 59.62 48.86 22.02
N TRP A 2 60.48 47.91 21.65
CA TRP A 2 60.71 46.59 22.32
C TRP A 2 59.40 45.82 22.56
N SER A 3 59.18 44.54 22.22
CA SER A 3 59.90 43.52 21.43
C SER A 3 59.02 42.24 21.41
N LEU A 4 59.01 41.54 20.27
CA LEU A 4 58.99 40.08 20.01
C LEU A 4 58.21 39.06 20.90
N SER A 5 57.38 38.26 20.20
CA SER A 5 57.32 36.78 20.07
C SER A 5 57.42 35.81 21.27
N ILE A 6 56.65 34.70 21.21
CA ILE A 6 56.95 33.26 21.54
C ILE A 6 55.61 32.51 21.72
N LEU A 7 55.15 31.63 20.81
CA LEU A 7 55.39 30.18 20.68
C LEU A 7 54.89 29.25 21.82
N ALA A 8 53.94 28.38 21.44
CA ALA A 8 53.81 26.94 21.73
C ALA A 8 53.30 26.38 23.08
N LEU A 9 52.30 25.50 22.92
CA LEU A 9 51.97 24.21 23.59
C LEU A 9 52.32 24.00 25.08
N THR A 10 51.35 23.50 25.87
CA THR A 10 51.25 22.07 26.30
C THR A 10 50.08 21.84 27.26
N GLU A 11 49.60 20.59 27.27
CA GLU A 11 48.49 20.01 28.04
C GLU A 11 48.60 20.13 29.57
N LEU A 12 47.45 20.14 30.26
CA LEU A 12 47.27 19.28 31.43
C LEU A 12 45.78 19.00 31.71
N LEU A 13 45.43 17.71 31.63
CA LEU A 13 44.17 17.11 32.07
C LEU A 13 43.96 17.34 33.57
N LEU A 14 42.74 17.69 33.99
CA LEU A 14 42.18 17.28 35.27
C LEU A 14 40.66 17.15 35.17
N PHE A 15 40.22 15.89 35.25
CA PHE A 15 38.84 15.46 35.35
C PHE A 15 38.25 15.90 36.69
N SER A 16 37.02 16.44 36.67
CA SER A 16 36.18 16.58 37.87
C SER A 16 34.72 16.44 37.48
N SER A 17 34.28 15.17 37.52
CA SER A 17 32.92 14.68 37.81
C SER A 17 31.79 15.71 37.95
N LEU A 18 30.87 15.69 36.99
CA LEU A 18 29.47 16.05 37.22
C LEU A 18 28.59 14.88 36.78
N VAL A 19 28.08 14.14 37.77
CA VAL A 19 27.07 13.09 37.59
C VAL A 19 25.74 13.78 37.27
N ALA A 20 25.35 13.77 36.00
CA ALA A 20 23.99 14.06 35.60
C ALA A 20 23.20 12.74 35.58
N ALA A 21 22.27 12.59 36.53
CA ALA A 21 21.32 11.51 36.55
C ALA A 21 20.34 11.63 35.37
N LEU A 22 20.31 10.63 34.48
CA LEU A 22 19.32 10.47 33.42
C LEU A 22 18.35 9.32 33.77
N PRO A 23 17.08 9.40 33.36
CA PRO A 23 16.02 8.45 33.75
C PRO A 23 16.20 7.06 33.12
N PRO A 24 15.63 5.99 33.72
CA PRO A 24 15.85 4.63 33.27
C PRO A 24 14.81 4.25 32.22
N TYR A 25 15.10 4.52 30.94
CA TYR A 25 14.44 3.80 29.85
C TYR A 25 15.46 3.46 28.75
N MET A 26 15.36 2.22 28.27
CA MET A 26 16.11 1.58 27.19
C MET A 26 17.51 1.04 27.53
N ARG A 27 17.52 -0.06 28.30
CA ARG A 27 18.44 -1.16 27.98
C ARG A 27 17.90 -1.85 26.73
N PHE A 28 18.38 -1.47 25.55
CA PHE A 28 18.34 -2.37 24.41
C PHE A 28 19.30 -3.53 24.72
N ALA A 29 18.76 -4.70 25.02
CA ALA A 29 19.52 -5.93 24.86
C ALA A 29 19.97 -5.98 23.39
N SER A 30 21.23 -6.31 23.13
CA SER A 30 21.67 -6.59 21.77
C SER A 30 20.85 -7.75 21.25
N MET A 31 19.86 -7.47 20.40
CA MET A 31 19.23 -8.51 19.62
C MET A 31 20.32 -9.04 18.69
N ASP A 32 20.69 -10.30 18.89
CA ASP A 32 21.52 -11.02 17.95
C ASP A 32 20.95 -10.80 16.55
N ARG A 33 21.83 -10.36 15.67
CA ARG A 33 21.56 -10.13 14.26
C ARG A 33 21.05 -11.46 13.69
N ALA A 34 19.73 -11.64 13.65
CA ALA A 34 19.12 -12.75 12.96
C ALA A 34 19.58 -12.66 11.52
N ALA A 35 20.58 -13.47 11.17
CA ALA A 35 21.06 -13.62 9.83
C ALA A 35 19.91 -14.21 9.03
N GLN A 36 19.18 -13.37 8.30
CA GLN A 36 18.31 -13.84 7.25
C GLN A 36 19.20 -14.54 6.21
N VAL A 37 19.18 -15.87 6.22
CA VAL A 37 19.86 -16.69 5.23
C VAL A 37 19.18 -16.42 3.89
N ALA A 38 19.95 -15.99 2.91
CA ALA A 38 19.46 -15.79 1.55
C ALA A 38 18.98 -17.12 0.96
N ILE A 39 17.77 -17.15 0.40
CA ILE A 39 17.28 -18.29 -0.36
C ILE A 39 18.01 -18.28 -1.70
N THR A 40 18.95 -19.20 -1.89
CA THR A 40 19.67 -19.39 -3.15
C THR A 40 18.84 -20.25 -4.13
N PRO A 41 18.94 -20.03 -5.45
CA PRO A 41 18.21 -20.84 -6.42
C PRO A 41 19.00 -22.09 -6.85
N ASN A 42 18.30 -23.23 -6.86
CA ASN A 42 18.60 -24.54 -7.45
C ASN A 42 19.67 -25.46 -6.83
N GLU A 43 19.23 -26.60 -6.28
CA GLU A 43 19.14 -27.87 -7.02
C GLU A 43 18.34 -28.92 -6.21
N LYS A 44 17.29 -29.49 -6.82
CA LYS A 44 16.54 -30.70 -6.41
C LYS A 44 16.38 -30.95 -4.89
N ALA A 45 15.44 -30.24 -4.26
CA ALA A 45 14.83 -30.72 -3.02
C ALA A 45 13.51 -31.43 -3.38
N GLU A 46 13.51 -32.76 -3.30
CA GLU A 46 12.28 -33.54 -3.17
C GLU A 46 11.47 -32.97 -1.99
N LEU A 47 10.18 -32.66 -2.21
CA LEU A 47 9.31 -32.26 -1.10
C LEU A 47 9.30 -33.40 -0.06
N PRO A 48 9.70 -33.17 1.20
CA PRO A 48 9.44 -34.14 2.23
C PRO A 48 7.93 -34.29 2.37
N ASN A 49 7.47 -35.54 2.26
CA ASN A 49 6.09 -35.94 2.47
C ASN A 49 5.65 -35.45 3.86
N LEU A 50 4.87 -34.37 3.92
CA LEU A 50 4.28 -33.90 5.16
C LEU A 50 3.15 -34.86 5.54
N GLN A 51 3.50 -35.92 6.27
CA GLN A 51 2.53 -36.65 7.08
C GLN A 51 2.09 -35.74 8.22
N GLU A 52 0.79 -35.44 8.27
CA GLU A 52 0.15 -34.78 9.41
C GLU A 52 0.40 -35.59 10.69
N THR A 53 1.29 -35.11 11.55
CA THR A 53 1.35 -35.56 12.94
C THR A 53 0.18 -34.96 13.71
N THR A 54 -0.91 -35.71 13.81
CA THR A 54 -1.98 -35.48 14.79
C THR A 54 -1.44 -35.73 16.19
N ALA A 55 -1.16 -34.67 16.95
CA ALA A 55 -0.91 -34.79 18.38
C ALA A 55 -2.23 -35.17 19.10
N HIS A 56 -2.25 -36.36 19.71
CA HIS A 56 -3.33 -36.84 20.57
C HIS A 56 -3.46 -35.94 21.82
N PHE A 57 -4.54 -35.17 21.89
CA PHE A 57 -5.05 -34.65 23.16
C PHE A 57 -6.10 -35.63 23.70
N PRO A 58 -6.04 -36.08 24.98
CA PRO A 58 -7.04 -36.98 25.51
C PRO A 58 -8.37 -36.25 25.73
N HIS A 59 -9.41 -36.70 25.03
CA HIS A 59 -10.80 -36.32 25.29
C HIS A 59 -11.29 -36.97 26.60
N PRO A 60 -12.07 -36.26 27.45
CA PRO A 60 -12.83 -36.91 28.52
C PRO A 60 -13.95 -37.75 27.92
N ALA A 61 -14.14 -38.93 28.49
CA ALA A 61 -15.01 -40.00 28.04
C ALA A 61 -16.52 -39.68 28.03
N ASP A 62 -17.20 -40.36 27.10
CA ASP A 62 -18.56 -40.88 27.13
C ASP A 62 -19.67 -40.03 27.78
N LEU A 63 -20.49 -39.44 26.90
CA LEU A 63 -21.94 -39.49 27.04
C LEU A 63 -22.53 -39.92 25.68
N ASN A 64 -22.87 -41.19 25.57
CA ASN A 64 -23.75 -41.71 24.51
C ASN A 64 -25.19 -41.25 24.80
N ASP A 65 -25.87 -40.67 23.81
CA ASP A 65 -26.93 -41.33 23.03
C ASP A 65 -27.74 -40.28 22.28
N ASP A 66 -27.86 -40.53 20.97
CA ASP A 66 -29.06 -40.41 20.14
C ASP A 66 -29.85 -39.08 20.11
N ASP A 67 -29.76 -38.37 18.98
CA ASP A 67 -30.88 -38.24 18.02
C ASP A 67 -30.61 -37.08 17.02
N ASP A 68 -30.86 -37.37 15.73
CA ASP A 68 -31.03 -36.45 14.61
C ASP A 68 -29.82 -35.58 14.16
N ASP A 69 -28.84 -36.22 13.50
CA ASP A 69 -27.93 -35.54 12.56
C ASP A 69 -28.73 -35.11 11.31
N ASP A 70 -29.55 -34.07 11.44
CA ASP A 70 -29.95 -33.24 10.31
C ASP A 70 -28.63 -32.71 9.71
N PRO A 71 -28.30 -32.98 8.43
CA PRO A 71 -27.02 -32.57 7.88
C PRO A 71 -26.95 -31.05 7.98
N ILE A 72 -26.14 -30.56 8.92
CA ILE A 72 -25.88 -29.14 9.09
C ILE A 72 -25.51 -28.61 7.71
N HIS A 73 -26.45 -27.89 7.11
CA HIS A 73 -26.31 -27.34 5.78
C HIS A 73 -25.19 -26.33 5.87
N LYS A 74 -23.95 -26.74 5.59
CA LYS A 74 -22.83 -25.80 5.49
C LYS A 74 -23.26 -24.82 4.40
N PRO A 75 -23.41 -23.53 4.71
CA PRO A 75 -23.82 -22.57 3.71
C PRO A 75 -22.87 -22.70 2.52
N GLU A 76 -23.44 -22.82 1.33
CA GLU A 76 -22.66 -22.95 0.11
C GLU A 76 -21.89 -21.64 -0.10
N TYR A 77 -20.65 -21.61 0.39
CA TYR A 77 -19.79 -20.44 0.26
C TYR A 77 -19.37 -20.30 -1.19
N THR A 78 -19.97 -19.33 -1.87
CA THR A 78 -19.64 -19.00 -3.25
C THR A 78 -18.69 -17.82 -3.28
N PHE A 79 -17.47 -18.06 -3.77
CA PHE A 79 -16.54 -16.98 -4.06
C PHE A 79 -17.16 -16.02 -5.09
N PRO A 80 -16.90 -14.71 -5.00
CA PRO A 80 -17.32 -13.78 -6.04
C PRO A 80 -16.77 -14.24 -7.40
N SER A 81 -17.48 -13.97 -8.48
CA SER A 81 -16.95 -14.22 -9.82
C SER A 81 -15.70 -13.38 -10.06
N TRP A 82 -14.90 -13.74 -11.06
CA TRP A 82 -13.78 -12.87 -11.44
C TRP A 82 -14.28 -11.49 -11.90
N ASP A 83 -15.42 -11.40 -12.59
CA ASP A 83 -16.00 -10.11 -12.98
C ASP A 83 -16.31 -9.22 -11.76
N THR A 84 -17.01 -9.76 -10.75
CA THR A 84 -17.27 -9.04 -9.50
C THR A 84 -15.97 -8.68 -8.78
N THR A 85 -14.96 -9.54 -8.83
CA THR A 85 -13.63 -9.29 -8.24
C THR A 85 -12.94 -8.08 -8.89
N HIS A 86 -13.05 -7.90 -10.21
CA HIS A 86 -12.52 -6.71 -10.89
C HIS A 86 -13.27 -5.44 -10.48
N LEU A 87 -14.59 -5.51 -10.33
CA LEU A 87 -15.40 -4.38 -9.86
C LEU A 87 -14.99 -3.97 -8.43
N LEU A 88 -14.80 -4.94 -7.53
CA LEU A 88 -14.33 -4.68 -6.15
C LEU A 88 -12.93 -4.05 -6.13
N ALA A 89 -12.00 -4.56 -6.95
CA ALA A 89 -10.66 -4.01 -7.06
C ALA A 89 -10.65 -2.57 -7.60
N ARG A 90 -11.46 -2.29 -8.63
CA ARG A 90 -11.61 -0.93 -9.16
C ARG A 90 -12.30 0.01 -8.18
N ARG A 91 -13.27 -0.48 -7.41
CA ARG A 91 -13.88 0.29 -6.32
C ARG A 91 -12.86 0.64 -5.24
N LEU A 92 -11.99 -0.29 -4.86
CA LEU A 92 -10.91 0.00 -3.89
C LEU A 92 -10.00 1.12 -4.41
N LEU A 93 -9.53 1.02 -5.66
CA LEU A 93 -8.74 2.10 -6.28
C LEU A 93 -9.49 3.44 -6.30
N ALA A 94 -10.77 3.45 -6.67
CA ALA A 94 -11.57 4.67 -6.78
C ALA A 94 -11.78 5.39 -5.43
N LEU A 95 -11.77 4.65 -4.31
CA LEU A 95 -11.98 5.18 -2.96
C LEU A 95 -10.68 5.47 -2.20
N SER A 96 -9.54 4.97 -2.70
CA SER A 96 -8.22 5.19 -2.12
C SER A 96 -7.67 6.56 -2.53
N THR A 97 -7.28 7.35 -1.54
CA THR A 97 -6.62 8.64 -1.75
C THR A 97 -5.10 8.54 -1.56
N THR A 98 -4.62 7.57 -0.79
CA THR A 98 -3.20 7.31 -0.59
C THR A 98 -2.88 5.84 -0.83
N GLY A 99 -1.60 5.55 -1.06
CA GLY A 99 -1.09 4.19 -1.13
C GLY A 99 0.42 4.16 -1.00
N VAL A 100 0.99 2.96 -0.91
CA VAL A 100 2.44 2.76 -0.81
C VAL A 100 3.00 2.49 -2.20
N LEU A 101 3.78 3.44 -2.72
CA LEU A 101 4.54 3.28 -3.95
C LEU A 101 5.89 2.61 -3.63
N SER A 102 6.14 1.46 -4.25
CA SER A 102 7.39 0.73 -4.13
C SER A 102 8.21 0.81 -5.41
N THR A 103 9.50 1.12 -5.26
CA THR A 103 10.49 1.22 -6.34
C THR A 103 11.78 0.53 -5.91
N VAL A 104 12.71 0.34 -6.83
CA VAL A 104 14.04 -0.25 -6.59
C VAL A 104 15.10 0.81 -6.83
N TYR A 105 16.10 0.86 -5.95
CA TYR A 105 17.25 1.74 -6.16
C TYR A 105 18.05 1.31 -7.41
N PRO A 106 18.29 2.22 -8.36
CA PRO A 106 19.01 1.92 -9.60
C PRO A 106 20.52 1.69 -9.35
N PRO A 107 21.23 1.04 -10.30
CA PRO A 107 22.67 0.72 -10.20
C PRO A 107 23.60 1.92 -9.98
N SER A 108 23.23 3.06 -10.54
CA SER A 108 24.03 4.28 -10.45
C SER A 108 23.12 5.49 -10.45
N SER A 109 22.96 6.09 -9.28
CA SER A 109 22.31 7.38 -9.12
C SER A 109 23.27 8.29 -8.36
N SER A 110 23.45 9.51 -8.85
CA SER A 110 24.27 10.54 -8.20
C SER A 110 23.80 10.88 -6.78
N VAL A 111 22.63 10.39 -6.37
CA VAL A 111 22.00 10.72 -5.09
C VAL A 111 21.64 9.48 -4.25
N HIS A 112 22.02 8.29 -4.69
CA HIS A 112 21.86 7.07 -3.89
C HIS A 112 23.21 6.49 -3.48
N LYS A 113 23.24 5.91 -2.29
CA LYS A 113 24.40 5.14 -1.83
C LYS A 113 24.48 3.88 -2.70
N THR A 114 25.63 3.63 -3.34
CA THR A 114 25.84 2.42 -4.17
C THR A 114 25.52 1.12 -3.43
N SER A 115 25.66 1.12 -2.09
CA SER A 115 25.28 -0.02 -1.23
C SER A 115 23.79 -0.39 -1.24
N LEU A 116 22.92 0.43 -1.85
CA LEU A 116 21.48 0.22 -1.91
C LEU A 116 21.00 -0.27 -3.28
N GLU A 117 21.88 -0.44 -4.27
CA GLU A 117 21.51 -0.98 -5.59
C GLU A 117 20.67 -2.26 -5.45
N GLY A 118 19.54 -2.33 -6.17
CA GLY A 118 18.65 -3.48 -6.16
C GLY A 118 17.76 -3.61 -4.92
N VAL A 119 17.95 -2.76 -3.89
CA VAL A 119 17.11 -2.77 -2.69
C VAL A 119 15.77 -2.08 -2.98
N PRO A 120 14.63 -2.70 -2.65
CA PRO A 120 13.33 -2.06 -2.78
C PRO A 120 13.09 -1.04 -1.66
N ILE A 121 12.32 0.00 -1.95
CA ILE A 121 11.82 0.96 -0.98
C ILE A 121 10.35 1.28 -1.28
N GLY A 122 9.51 1.17 -0.25
CA GLY A 122 8.11 1.57 -0.28
C GLY A 122 7.90 2.86 0.50
N LEU A 123 7.26 3.86 -0.11
CA LEU A 123 6.91 5.13 0.52
C LEU A 123 5.45 5.47 0.25
N PRO A 124 4.72 6.02 1.23
CA PRO A 124 3.35 6.48 1.00
C PRO A 124 3.36 7.74 0.14
N ASP A 125 2.43 7.83 -0.81
CA ASP A 125 2.23 8.98 -1.69
C ASP A 125 0.73 9.19 -1.98
N TYR A 126 0.39 10.37 -2.49
CA TYR A 126 -0.97 10.73 -2.90
C TYR A 126 -1.31 10.14 -4.26
N ILE A 127 -2.52 9.60 -4.38
CA ILE A 127 -3.08 9.04 -5.62
C ILE A 127 -4.51 9.55 -5.83
N ALA A 128 -4.98 9.58 -7.07
CA ALA A 128 -6.39 9.81 -7.38
C ALA A 128 -6.82 9.03 -8.64
N ASP A 129 -7.98 8.36 -8.59
CA ASP A 129 -8.58 7.74 -9.77
C ASP A 129 -9.48 8.72 -10.51
N CYS A 130 -8.92 9.38 -11.52
CA CYS A 130 -9.57 10.49 -12.24
C CYS A 130 -10.25 10.09 -13.56
N ALA A 131 -10.02 8.87 -14.04
CA ALA A 131 -10.50 8.38 -15.34
C ALA A 131 -11.84 7.63 -15.23
N ASN A 132 -12.82 8.26 -14.57
CA ASN A 132 -14.08 7.61 -14.19
C ASN A 132 -15.30 8.04 -15.02
N ASP A 133 -15.23 9.17 -15.71
CA ASP A 133 -16.26 9.65 -16.63
C ASP A 133 -15.82 9.38 -18.09
N PRO A 134 -16.53 8.54 -18.86
CA PRO A 134 -16.19 8.24 -20.26
C PRO A 134 -16.10 9.45 -21.18
N SER A 135 -16.76 10.56 -20.85
CA SER A 135 -16.78 11.79 -21.64
C SER A 135 -15.69 12.79 -21.25
N SER A 136 -14.93 12.51 -20.19
CA SER A 136 -13.88 13.39 -19.68
C SER A 136 -12.59 13.25 -20.48
N GLU A 137 -11.94 14.39 -20.77
CA GLU A 137 -10.58 14.45 -21.34
C GLU A 137 -9.56 13.65 -20.50
N LEU A 138 -9.80 13.51 -19.19
CA LEU A 138 -8.94 12.71 -18.31
C LEU A 138 -9.03 11.21 -18.60
N THR A 139 -10.16 10.73 -19.10
CA THR A 139 -10.30 9.33 -19.49
C THR A 139 -9.47 9.03 -20.74
N ASP A 140 -9.41 9.94 -21.70
CA ASP A 140 -8.55 9.80 -22.88
C ASP A 140 -7.06 9.92 -22.51
N LEU A 141 -6.72 10.82 -21.58
CA LEU A 141 -5.34 11.00 -21.12
C LEU A 141 -4.85 9.81 -20.29
N LEU A 142 -5.65 9.38 -19.32
CA LEU A 142 -5.24 8.41 -18.32
C LEU A 142 -5.59 6.98 -18.70
N GLY A 143 -6.80 6.76 -19.21
CA GLY A 143 -7.40 5.44 -19.34
C GLY A 143 -7.92 4.91 -18.00
N PRO A 144 -9.02 4.13 -17.98
CA PRO A 144 -9.58 3.60 -16.75
C PRO A 144 -8.58 2.71 -15.98
N GLY A 145 -8.53 2.88 -14.67
CA GLY A 145 -7.70 2.03 -13.78
C GLY A 145 -6.24 2.45 -13.71
N ASN A 146 -5.87 3.60 -14.28
CA ASN A 146 -4.56 4.22 -14.16
C ASN A 146 -4.65 5.46 -13.25
N PRO A 147 -4.16 5.42 -12.00
CA PRO A 147 -4.27 6.57 -11.12
C PRO A 147 -3.37 7.72 -11.56
N LEU A 148 -3.88 8.94 -11.34
CA LEU A 148 -3.13 10.18 -11.42
C LEU A 148 -2.28 10.37 -10.15
N ILE A 149 -1.04 10.78 -10.35
CA ILE A 149 -0.05 10.97 -9.29
C ILE A 149 0.47 12.41 -9.37
N LEU A 150 0.48 13.09 -8.21
CA LEU A 150 1.25 14.32 -8.02
C LEU A 150 2.68 13.96 -7.62
N ALA A 151 3.59 13.95 -8.60
CA ALA A 151 4.96 13.52 -8.39
C ALA A 151 5.87 14.69 -8.01
N LEU A 152 6.57 14.60 -6.88
CA LEU A 152 7.54 15.61 -6.47
C LEU A 152 8.96 15.20 -6.90
N ASN A 153 9.66 16.06 -7.65
CA ASN A 153 11.00 15.75 -8.18
C ASN A 153 12.04 15.38 -7.11
N ILE A 154 11.84 15.82 -5.87
CA ILE A 154 12.74 15.53 -4.75
C ILE A 154 12.53 14.13 -4.15
N GLY A 155 11.34 13.53 -4.34
CA GLY A 155 10.96 12.26 -3.72
C GLY A 155 11.76 11.08 -4.25
N THR A 156 12.21 10.20 -3.35
CA THR A 156 13.00 9.01 -3.71
C THR A 156 12.28 8.13 -4.74
N THR A 157 10.98 7.89 -4.57
CA THR A 157 10.11 7.16 -5.51
C THR A 157 10.25 7.67 -6.94
N PHE A 158 10.11 8.98 -7.13
CA PHE A 158 10.09 9.63 -8.44
C PHE A 158 11.48 9.72 -9.08
N ARG A 159 12.52 9.74 -8.24
CA ARG A 159 13.91 9.70 -8.71
C ARG A 159 14.32 8.31 -9.16
N ASN A 160 13.86 7.26 -8.44
CA ASN A 160 14.08 5.87 -8.84
C ASN A 160 13.39 5.56 -10.17
N THR A 161 12.12 5.97 -10.34
CA THR A 161 11.39 5.77 -11.60
C THR A 161 12.04 6.52 -12.77
N LYS A 162 12.49 7.77 -12.55
CA LYS A 162 13.25 8.52 -13.55
C LYS A 162 14.57 7.84 -13.95
N ALA A 163 15.16 7.07 -13.05
CA ALA A 163 16.36 6.28 -13.30
C ALA A 163 16.08 4.88 -13.86
N GLY A 164 14.82 4.58 -14.23
CA GLY A 164 14.43 3.33 -14.89
C GLY A 164 13.84 2.26 -13.96
N SER A 165 13.56 2.56 -12.69
CA SER A 165 12.82 1.63 -11.84
C SER A 165 11.37 1.51 -12.30
N ASN A 166 10.90 0.28 -12.44
CA ASN A 166 9.45 0.00 -12.42
C ASN A 166 8.88 0.37 -11.04
N ILE A 167 7.56 0.45 -10.97
CA ILE A 167 6.84 0.88 -9.77
C ILE A 167 5.65 -0.02 -9.51
N SER A 168 5.36 -0.26 -8.22
CA SER A 168 4.10 -0.85 -7.79
C SER A 168 3.39 0.05 -6.78
N LEU A 169 2.07 0.12 -6.84
CA LEU A 169 1.21 0.80 -5.89
C LEU A 169 0.42 -0.24 -5.10
N SER A 170 0.64 -0.27 -3.78
CA SER A 170 -0.17 -1.06 -2.85
C SER A 170 -1.21 -0.17 -2.17
N ILE A 171 -2.47 -0.59 -2.21
CA ILE A 171 -3.59 0.04 -1.50
C ILE A 171 -4.35 -1.00 -0.68
N ASP A 172 -4.92 -0.58 0.45
CA ASP A 172 -5.67 -1.43 1.38
C ASP A 172 -6.93 -0.73 1.88
N TRP A 173 -7.89 -1.54 2.33
CA TRP A 173 -9.15 -1.06 2.92
C TRP A 173 -9.07 -0.86 4.45
N TRP A 174 -7.90 -1.04 5.08
CA TRP A 174 -7.76 -1.06 6.54
C TRP A 174 -8.10 0.30 7.15
N TYR A 175 -7.64 1.39 6.54
CA TYR A 175 -7.82 2.73 7.09
C TYR A 175 -9.26 3.25 7.01
N ARG A 176 -10.04 2.80 6.00
CA ARG A 176 -11.45 3.21 5.84
C ARG A 176 -12.34 2.55 6.88
N GLN A 177 -12.12 1.26 7.15
CA GLN A 177 -12.84 0.57 8.21
C GLN A 177 -12.52 1.14 9.60
N ALA A 178 -11.27 1.54 9.86
CA ALA A 178 -10.91 2.16 11.12
C ALA A 178 -11.62 3.51 11.35
N GLN A 179 -11.84 4.29 10.27
CA GLN A 179 -12.59 5.54 10.35
C GLN A 179 -14.09 5.29 10.63
N THR A 180 -14.72 4.34 9.93
CA THR A 180 -16.14 4.01 10.18
C THR A 180 -16.37 3.38 11.55
N ALA A 181 -15.44 2.54 12.02
CA ALA A 181 -15.47 2.00 13.38
C ALA A 181 -15.21 3.06 14.46
N GLY A 182 -14.47 4.11 14.15
CA GLY A 182 -14.22 5.26 15.04
C GLY A 182 -15.40 6.23 15.14
N GLU A 183 -16.26 6.30 14.14
CA GLU A 183 -17.53 7.06 14.18
C GLU A 183 -18.59 6.36 15.04
N THR A 184 -18.58 5.03 15.10
CA THR A 184 -19.30 4.26 16.13
C THR A 184 -18.44 4.15 17.38
N GLY A 185 -18.21 5.26 18.07
CA GLY A 185 -17.36 5.32 19.27
C GLY A 185 -17.73 4.28 20.33
N VAL A 186 -17.15 3.09 20.25
CA VAL A 186 -17.29 2.01 21.23
C VAL A 186 -16.01 1.16 21.24
N PHE A 187 -14.98 1.65 21.93
CA PHE A 187 -14.10 0.78 22.72
C PHE A 187 -14.85 0.31 23.99
N GLY A 188 -16.04 -0.26 23.80
CA GLY A 188 -16.94 -0.64 24.89
C GLY A 188 -17.40 -2.07 24.71
N GLY A 189 -17.23 -2.87 25.75
CA GLY A 189 -17.78 -4.22 25.84
C GLY A 189 -19.30 -4.24 25.83
N GLY A 190 -19.91 -3.95 24.69
CA GLY A 190 -21.29 -4.24 24.35
C GLY A 190 -21.31 -5.39 23.37
N VAL A 191 -22.23 -6.33 23.56
CA VAL A 191 -22.35 -7.59 22.82
C VAL A 191 -22.57 -7.31 21.33
N VAL A 192 -21.46 -7.18 20.59
CA VAL A 192 -21.42 -7.34 19.14
C VAL A 192 -21.46 -8.84 18.93
N GLY A 193 -22.47 -9.35 18.21
CA GLY A 193 -22.51 -10.75 17.81
C GLY A 193 -21.15 -11.13 17.21
N HIS A 194 -20.66 -12.32 17.53
CA HIS A 194 -19.32 -12.84 17.23
C HIS A 194 -18.89 -12.77 15.73
N ASP A 195 -19.76 -12.27 14.84
CA ASP A 195 -19.66 -12.35 13.37
C ASP A 195 -19.40 -11.00 12.67
N THR A 196 -19.06 -9.91 13.38
CA THR A 196 -18.94 -8.56 12.75
C THR A 196 -17.67 -7.76 13.07
N LEU A 197 -16.67 -8.37 13.70
CA LEU A 197 -15.33 -7.76 13.80
C LEU A 197 -14.46 -8.26 12.63
N LEU A 198 -14.60 -7.65 11.45
CA LEU A 198 -13.69 -7.97 10.35
C LEU A 198 -12.27 -7.59 10.77
N THR A 199 -11.37 -8.56 10.80
CA THR A 199 -9.96 -8.29 11.08
C THR A 199 -9.29 -7.67 9.86
N ARG A 200 -8.18 -6.93 10.04
CA ARG A 200 -7.39 -6.41 8.90
C ARG A 200 -6.98 -7.52 7.91
N ALA A 201 -6.81 -8.75 8.39
CA ALA A 201 -6.50 -9.89 7.54
C ALA A 201 -7.63 -10.23 6.56
N GLU A 202 -8.89 -10.06 6.98
CA GLU A 202 -10.11 -10.31 6.19
C GLU A 202 -10.44 -9.19 5.20
N LEU A 203 -9.77 -8.04 5.31
CA LEU A 203 -10.03 -6.90 4.45
C LEU A 203 -9.24 -6.94 3.13
N PRO A 204 -9.81 -6.35 2.07
CA PRO A 204 -9.20 -6.37 0.76
C PRO A 204 -7.95 -5.50 0.66
N ARG A 205 -6.99 -5.96 -0.15
CA ARG A 205 -5.79 -5.25 -0.59
C ARG A 205 -5.58 -5.46 -2.08
N LEU A 206 -4.98 -4.47 -2.74
CA LEU A 206 -4.69 -4.47 -4.16
C LEU A 206 -3.26 -3.97 -4.39
N SER A 207 -2.52 -4.69 -5.23
CA SER A 207 -1.22 -4.26 -5.74
C SER A 207 -1.33 -4.02 -7.25
N LEU A 208 -1.00 -2.82 -7.69
CA LEU A 208 -0.97 -2.41 -9.09
C LEU A 208 0.48 -2.27 -9.52
N LEU A 209 0.88 -2.90 -10.61
CA LEU A 209 2.27 -2.93 -11.08
C LEU A 209 2.35 -2.34 -12.48
N GLY A 210 3.41 -1.60 -12.75
CA GLY A 210 3.72 -1.10 -14.07
C GLY A 210 4.74 0.03 -14.06
N SER A 211 4.45 1.10 -14.79
CA SER A 211 5.39 2.17 -15.08
C SER A 211 4.78 3.55 -14.84
N LEU A 212 5.62 4.51 -14.43
CA LEU A 212 5.21 5.89 -14.22
C LEU A 212 5.54 6.73 -15.46
N VAL A 213 4.52 7.30 -16.08
CA VAL A 213 4.65 8.14 -17.28
C VAL A 213 4.37 9.59 -16.93
N PRO A 214 5.36 10.51 -17.04
CA PRO A 214 5.14 11.94 -16.88
C PRO A 214 4.13 12.47 -17.91
N LEU A 215 3.25 13.37 -17.46
CA LEU A 215 2.25 14.03 -18.30
C LEU A 215 2.74 15.45 -18.60
N GLU A 216 3.44 15.59 -19.73
CA GLU A 216 4.06 16.84 -20.16
C GLU A 216 3.16 17.63 -21.11
N ASN A 217 3.32 18.96 -21.14
CA ASN A 217 2.66 19.86 -22.10
C ASN A 217 1.13 19.69 -22.18
N LEU A 218 0.49 19.46 -21.03
CA LEU A 218 -0.97 19.34 -20.97
C LEU A 218 -1.64 20.64 -21.43
N PRO A 219 -2.68 20.57 -22.30
CA PRO A 219 -3.55 21.70 -22.55
C PRO A 219 -4.14 22.24 -21.25
N ASP A 220 -4.41 23.54 -21.18
CA ASP A 220 -4.95 24.16 -19.96
C ASP A 220 -6.25 23.50 -19.50
N THR A 221 -7.13 23.10 -20.43
CA THR A 221 -8.38 22.39 -20.10
C THR A 221 -8.11 21.10 -19.34
N THR A 222 -7.19 20.28 -19.85
CA THR A 222 -6.83 18.99 -19.28
C THR A 222 -6.05 19.14 -17.97
N ARG A 223 -5.15 20.14 -17.89
CA ARG A 223 -4.42 20.47 -16.64
C ARG A 223 -5.40 20.88 -15.53
N ILE A 224 -6.33 21.80 -15.81
CA ILE A 224 -7.34 22.26 -14.86
C ILE A 224 -8.25 21.09 -14.44
N ALA A 225 -8.61 20.21 -15.37
CA ALA A 225 -9.39 19.01 -15.04
C ALA A 225 -8.62 18.08 -14.09
N ALA A 226 -7.32 17.86 -14.34
CA ALA A 226 -6.47 17.03 -13.48
C ALA A 226 -6.34 17.63 -12.08
N GLU A 227 -6.08 18.93 -11.97
CA GLU A 227 -6.03 19.68 -10.70
C GLU A 227 -7.36 19.55 -9.94
N LYS A 228 -8.48 19.82 -10.60
CA LYS A 228 -9.82 19.73 -9.99
C LYS A 228 -10.12 18.33 -9.45
N CYS A 229 -9.81 17.29 -10.22
CA CYS A 229 -10.01 15.91 -9.77
C CYS A 229 -9.11 15.59 -8.58
N PHE A 230 -7.83 15.92 -8.67
CA PHE A 230 -6.86 15.58 -7.63
C PHE A 230 -7.15 16.30 -6.32
N LEU A 231 -7.47 17.60 -6.37
CA LEU A 231 -7.84 18.39 -5.19
C LEU A 231 -9.17 17.99 -4.57
N ALA A 232 -10.07 17.35 -5.32
CA ALA A 232 -11.28 16.77 -4.74
C ALA A 232 -10.95 15.61 -3.77
N ALA A 233 -9.87 14.87 -4.04
CA ALA A 233 -9.35 13.83 -3.14
C ALA A 233 -8.38 14.39 -2.09
N HIS A 234 -7.63 15.45 -2.44
CA HIS A 234 -6.53 16.02 -1.64
C HIS A 234 -6.58 17.55 -1.59
N PRO A 235 -7.50 18.15 -0.81
CA PRO A 235 -7.58 19.61 -0.71
C PRO A 235 -6.29 20.25 -0.17
N ASP A 236 -5.52 19.52 0.63
CA ASP A 236 -4.24 19.93 1.21
C ASP A 236 -3.09 19.96 0.18
N ALA A 237 -3.27 19.37 -1.01
CA ALA A 237 -2.25 19.33 -2.06
C ALA A 237 -2.13 20.62 -2.88
N GLU A 238 -3.00 21.61 -2.67
CA GLU A 238 -3.08 22.87 -3.44
C GLU A 238 -1.72 23.57 -3.58
N TRP A 239 -0.97 23.68 -2.48
CA TRP A 239 0.34 24.34 -2.42
C TRP A 239 1.49 23.52 -3.03
N TRP A 240 1.19 22.30 -3.49
CA TRP A 240 2.15 21.36 -4.07
C TRP A 240 1.90 21.11 -5.56
N LEU A 241 0.86 21.74 -6.13
CA LEU A 241 0.50 21.55 -7.52
C LEU A 241 1.63 21.96 -8.47
N PRO A 242 1.78 21.29 -9.63
CA PRO A 242 2.82 21.63 -10.59
C PRO A 242 2.65 23.07 -11.08
N GLY A 243 3.71 23.87 -10.97
CA GLY A 243 3.71 25.28 -11.42
C GLY A 243 3.17 26.28 -10.41
N HIS A 244 2.80 25.87 -9.19
CA HIS A 244 2.46 26.81 -8.13
C HIS A 244 3.69 27.62 -7.70
N ASP A 245 3.62 28.96 -7.74
CA ASP A 245 4.76 29.86 -7.54
C ASP A 245 5.41 29.72 -6.15
N ASP A 246 4.59 29.45 -5.13
CA ASP A 246 5.06 29.28 -3.74
C ASP A 246 5.41 27.82 -3.36
N ALA A 247 5.40 26.87 -4.30
CA ALA A 247 5.70 25.48 -3.99
C ALA A 247 7.17 25.32 -3.57
N ALA A 248 7.41 24.75 -2.38
CA ALA A 248 8.75 24.50 -1.87
C ALA A 248 9.58 23.57 -2.78
N HIS A 249 8.91 22.70 -3.52
CA HIS A 249 9.52 21.77 -4.47
C HIS A 249 8.71 21.69 -5.76
N ARG A 250 9.41 21.55 -6.89
CA ARG A 250 8.76 21.38 -8.20
C ARG A 250 8.11 20.00 -8.30
N GLY A 251 6.79 19.98 -8.45
CA GLY A 251 6.01 18.80 -8.82
C GLY A 251 5.78 18.67 -10.33
N TYR A 252 5.27 17.52 -10.74
CA TYR A 252 4.75 17.25 -12.08
C TYR A 252 3.59 16.24 -12.01
N TRP A 253 2.70 16.28 -12.99
CA TRP A 253 1.66 15.27 -13.13
C TRP A 253 2.24 14.01 -13.75
N ALA A 254 1.87 12.86 -13.20
CA ALA A 254 2.26 11.57 -13.75
C ALA A 254 1.09 10.59 -13.73
N LYS A 255 1.09 9.69 -14.70
CA LYS A 255 0.18 8.56 -14.77
C LYS A 255 0.92 7.30 -14.34
N LEU A 256 0.33 6.54 -13.42
CA LEU A 256 0.73 5.15 -13.23
C LEU A 256 0.02 4.30 -14.28
N VAL A 257 0.76 3.86 -15.29
CA VAL A 257 0.28 2.88 -16.28
C VAL A 257 0.29 1.52 -15.62
N VAL A 258 -0.90 1.00 -15.31
CA VAL A 258 -1.08 -0.32 -14.74
C VAL A 258 -1.00 -1.36 -15.84
N GLU A 259 -0.01 -2.24 -15.71
CA GLU A 259 0.24 -3.37 -16.59
C GLU A 259 -0.36 -4.65 -16.00
N GLU A 260 -0.18 -4.85 -14.69
CA GLU A 260 -0.67 -6.00 -13.94
C GLU A 260 -1.32 -5.57 -12.63
N ALA A 261 -2.30 -6.35 -12.16
CA ALA A 261 -2.97 -6.09 -10.89
C ALA A 261 -3.19 -7.39 -10.11
N PHE A 262 -2.82 -7.38 -8.83
CA PHE A 262 -2.94 -8.53 -7.93
C PHE A 262 -3.88 -8.21 -6.77
N TRP A 263 -4.96 -8.98 -6.67
CA TRP A 263 -6.02 -8.78 -5.69
C TRP A 263 -5.91 -9.79 -4.55
N VAL A 264 -6.14 -9.30 -3.34
CA VAL A 264 -6.39 -10.12 -2.14
C VAL A 264 -7.69 -9.61 -1.55
N GLY A 265 -8.81 -10.32 -1.71
CA GLY A 265 -10.10 -9.82 -1.21
C GLY A 265 -10.28 -9.91 0.31
N GLY A 266 -9.37 -10.62 0.97
CA GLY A 266 -9.41 -10.96 2.39
C GLY A 266 -8.90 -12.38 2.60
N PHE A 267 -8.25 -12.65 3.73
CA PHE A 267 -7.97 -14.01 4.16
C PHE A 267 -9.23 -14.60 4.83
N GLY A 268 -9.57 -15.83 4.45
CA GLY A 268 -10.81 -16.51 4.85
C GLY A 268 -11.31 -17.40 3.72
N ASP A 269 -12.59 -17.77 3.77
CA ASP A 269 -13.25 -18.67 2.81
C ASP A 269 -14.25 -17.95 1.88
N ARG A 270 -14.28 -16.61 1.90
CA ARG A 270 -15.29 -15.80 1.17
C ARG A 270 -14.75 -14.94 0.03
N ALA A 271 -13.43 -14.90 -0.17
CA ALA A 271 -12.80 -13.96 -1.10
C ALA A 271 -11.83 -14.65 -2.08
N ARG A 272 -11.68 -14.05 -3.27
CA ARG A 272 -10.63 -14.44 -4.22
C ARG A 272 -9.29 -13.82 -3.87
N ILE A 273 -8.23 -14.55 -4.22
CA ILE A 273 -6.85 -14.07 -4.23
C ILE A 273 -6.24 -14.43 -5.59
N GLY A 274 -5.65 -13.47 -6.28
CA GLY A 274 -4.94 -13.73 -7.53
C GLY A 274 -4.85 -12.54 -8.47
N TRP A 275 -4.27 -12.82 -9.63
CA TRP A 275 -4.08 -11.87 -10.72
C TRP A 275 -5.42 -11.52 -11.39
N LEU A 276 -5.63 -10.23 -11.61
CA LEU A 276 -6.72 -9.71 -12.41
C LEU A 276 -6.36 -9.79 -13.90
N VAL A 277 -7.36 -9.98 -14.75
CA VAL A 277 -7.18 -9.99 -16.21
C VAL A 277 -6.96 -8.54 -16.68
N PRO A 278 -5.80 -8.21 -17.29
CA PRO A 278 -5.48 -6.82 -17.62
C PRO A 278 -6.50 -6.14 -18.53
N GLU A 279 -7.06 -6.86 -19.51
CA GLU A 279 -8.06 -6.29 -20.41
C GLU A 279 -9.38 -6.01 -19.69
N THR A 280 -9.79 -6.89 -18.78
CA THR A 280 -10.98 -6.65 -17.93
C THR A 280 -10.73 -5.46 -17.01
N TRP A 281 -9.57 -5.38 -16.35
CA TRP A 281 -9.19 -4.26 -15.49
C TRP A 281 -9.33 -2.90 -16.19
N LYS A 282 -8.80 -2.79 -17.42
CA LYS A 282 -8.85 -1.57 -18.24
C LYS A 282 -10.25 -1.26 -18.77
N SER A 283 -11.12 -2.26 -18.87
CA SER A 283 -12.49 -2.09 -19.38
C SER A 283 -13.49 -1.63 -18.32
N VAL A 284 -13.23 -1.90 -17.03
CA VAL A 284 -14.18 -1.58 -15.95
C VAL A 284 -14.38 -0.06 -15.85
N ARG A 285 -15.66 0.34 -15.75
CA ARG A 285 -16.11 1.72 -15.62
C ARG A 285 -16.79 1.96 -14.26
N ARG A 286 -16.98 3.24 -13.94
CA ARG A 286 -17.69 3.67 -12.73
C ARG A 286 -19.12 3.17 -12.73
N ASP A 287 -19.88 3.60 -13.73
CA ASP A 287 -21.29 3.29 -13.86
C ASP A 287 -21.47 2.11 -14.82
N GLY A 288 -22.51 1.31 -14.58
CA GLY A 288 -22.87 0.20 -15.45
C GLY A 288 -23.37 0.66 -16.82
N GLU A 289 -23.16 -0.17 -17.84
CA GLU A 289 -23.62 0.10 -19.21
C GLU A 289 -24.18 -1.19 -19.84
N ASN A 290 -25.23 -1.07 -20.65
CA ASN A 290 -25.82 -2.18 -21.42
C ASN A 290 -26.16 -3.42 -20.58
N GLY A 291 -26.68 -3.19 -19.36
CA GLY A 291 -27.08 -4.26 -18.43
C GLY A 291 -25.92 -4.89 -17.64
N LYS A 292 -24.69 -4.39 -17.79
CA LYS A 292 -23.54 -4.76 -16.95
C LYS A 292 -23.38 -3.78 -15.78
N GLN A 293 -22.81 -4.27 -14.68
CA GLN A 293 -22.49 -3.46 -13.51
C GLN A 293 -21.18 -2.68 -13.71
N GLY A 294 -21.11 -1.49 -13.12
CA GLY A 294 -19.88 -0.72 -12.91
C GLY A 294 -19.35 -0.89 -11.49
N TRP A 295 -18.15 -0.37 -11.20
CA TRP A 295 -17.58 -0.47 -9.86
C TRP A 295 -18.40 0.29 -8.80
N ALA A 296 -19.21 1.27 -9.22
CA ALA A 296 -20.12 2.02 -8.35
C ALA A 296 -21.26 1.14 -7.81
N ASP A 297 -21.57 0.01 -8.45
CA ASP A 297 -22.70 -0.88 -8.12
C ASP A 297 -22.36 -1.97 -7.10
N VAL A 298 -21.07 -2.19 -6.79
CA VAL A 298 -20.62 -3.13 -5.76
C VAL A 298 -20.22 -2.38 -4.48
N ARG A 299 -20.09 -3.08 -3.36
CA ARG A 299 -19.64 -2.51 -2.08
C ARG A 299 -18.49 -3.32 -1.51
N LEU A 300 -17.51 -2.62 -0.92
CA LEU A 300 -16.45 -3.27 -0.16
C LEU A 300 -17.00 -3.65 1.23
N PRO A 301 -16.34 -4.58 1.94
CA PRO A 301 -16.79 -4.97 3.28
C PRO A 301 -16.88 -3.76 4.23
N GLY A 302 -18.04 -3.59 4.88
CA GLY A 302 -18.28 -2.54 5.86
C GLY A 302 -18.50 -1.13 5.30
N GLU A 303 -18.73 -1.00 3.99
CA GLU A 303 -19.15 0.24 3.34
C GLU A 303 -20.66 0.46 3.38
#